data_AF-A0A9D8GUQ4-F1
#
_entry.id   AF-A0A9D8GUQ4-F1
#
_cell.length_a   1.000
_cell.length_b   1.000
_cell.length_c   1.000
_cell.angle_alpha   90.00
_cell.angle_beta   90.00
_cell.angle_gamma   90.00
#
_symmetry.space_group_name_H-M   'P 1'
#
loop_
_entity.id
_entity.type
_entity.pdbx_description
1 polymer ?
#
loop_
_entity_poly.entity_id
_entity_poly.type
_entity_poly.pdbx_seq_one_letter_code
_entity_poly.pdbx_strand_id
1 'polypeptide(L)'
;MRYLAWIVALLGLFVFPVFAAAQDLALKRVMLSSGGLGYFEYEAAVDGDATLRLTVSLDQVDDVLKSLVVYDDKGGVGGLSLPGREPLAQAFKDLPFNQGSLNSPAELLATLKGAQVTVGGARAMTGRIVSVQTETIVLADGKATTERTRVTLLTDRGLQQFILEDAENLQFADAALRDKVGQALLAIQGNRARPCRARPPSKT
;
A
#
# COMPACT_ATOMS: atom_id res chain seq x y z
N MET A 1 18.44 67.62 38.95
CA MET A 1 17.13 67.01 39.28
C MET A 1 16.28 67.01 38.02
N ARG A 2 15.51 66.01 37.59
CA ARG A 2 15.23 64.60 37.93
C ARG A 2 14.32 64.16 36.76
N TYR A 3 14.68 63.08 36.08
CA TYR A 3 13.89 62.08 35.33
C TYR A 3 12.50 62.49 34.75
N LEU A 4 12.20 62.12 33.50
CA LEU A 4 11.39 60.92 33.22
C LEU A 4 11.24 60.64 31.71
N ALA A 5 11.74 59.49 31.29
CA ALA A 5 11.52 58.90 29.98
C ALA A 5 10.11 58.30 29.89
N TRP A 6 9.43 58.46 28.76
CA TRP A 6 8.21 57.72 28.43
C TRP A 6 8.45 56.93 27.13
N ILE A 7 8.81 55.67 27.29
CA ILE A 7 8.80 54.67 26.22
C ILE A 7 7.43 53.99 26.30
N VAL A 8 6.60 54.22 25.28
CA VAL A 8 5.34 53.50 25.11
C VAL A 8 5.68 52.11 24.58
N ALA A 9 5.63 51.11 25.45
CA ALA A 9 5.73 49.70 25.08
C ALA A 9 4.37 49.24 24.52
N LEU A 10 4.29 49.14 23.19
CA LEU A 10 3.15 48.57 22.49
C LEU A 10 3.28 47.05 22.53
N LEU A 11 2.75 46.44 23.59
CA LEU A 11 2.71 45.00 23.81
C LEU A 11 1.66 44.40 22.88
N GLY A 12 2.06 44.06 21.66
CA GLY A 12 1.24 43.32 20.71
C GLY A 12 0.90 41.95 21.29
N LEU A 13 -0.39 41.76 21.61
CA LEU A 13 -0.97 40.48 21.99
C LEU A 13 -0.87 39.52 20.79
N PHE A 14 0.24 38.81 20.67
CA PHE A 14 0.35 37.66 19.77
C PHE A 14 -0.53 36.54 20.34
N VAL A 15 -1.76 36.42 19.82
CA VAL A 15 -2.58 35.22 19.99
C VAL A 15 -1.92 34.12 19.16
N PHE A 16 -1.03 33.36 19.79
CA PHE A 16 -0.57 32.10 19.23
C PHE A 16 -1.77 31.14 19.26
N PRO A 17 -2.17 30.53 18.12
CA PRO A 17 -3.06 29.39 18.18
C PRO A 17 -2.34 28.29 18.95
N VAL A 18 -2.81 28.01 20.16
CA VAL A 18 -2.40 26.83 20.90
C VAL A 18 -2.97 25.66 20.11
N PHE A 19 -2.14 25.05 19.26
CA PHE A 19 -2.42 23.69 18.80
C PHE A 19 -2.31 22.82 20.04
N ALA A 20 -3.47 22.49 20.62
CA ALA A 20 -3.56 21.54 21.70
C ALA A 20 -2.92 20.23 21.23
N ALA A 21 -1.83 19.84 21.89
CA ALA A 21 -1.29 18.51 21.75
C ALA A 21 -2.35 17.56 22.32
N ALA A 22 -3.04 16.83 21.45
CA ALA A 22 -3.91 15.74 21.86
C ALA A 22 -3.09 14.80 22.74
N GLN A 23 -3.47 14.66 24.02
CA GLN A 23 -2.84 13.67 24.88
C GLN A 23 -3.21 12.29 24.34
N ASP A 24 -2.22 11.41 24.20
CA ASP A 24 -2.44 10.04 23.74
C ASP A 24 -3.42 9.32 24.67
N LEU A 25 -4.25 8.44 24.09
CA LEU A 25 -5.18 7.59 24.85
C LEU A 25 -4.42 6.74 25.87
N ALA A 26 -4.65 7.00 27.16
CA ALA A 26 -4.02 6.28 28.26
C ALA A 26 -4.94 5.17 28.76
N LEU A 27 -4.44 3.93 28.81
CA LEU A 27 -5.17 2.80 29.38
C LEU A 27 -5.32 2.98 30.90
N LYS A 28 -6.55 3.02 31.40
CA LYS A 28 -6.88 3.24 32.82
C LYS A 28 -7.34 2.00 33.55
N ARG A 29 -8.14 1.16 32.88
CA ARG A 29 -8.74 -0.02 33.50
C ARG A 29 -8.75 -1.19 32.54
N VAL A 30 -8.42 -2.36 33.10
CA VAL A 30 -8.52 -3.66 32.43
C VAL A 30 -9.31 -4.58 33.34
N MET A 31 -10.38 -5.17 32.83
CA MET A 31 -11.12 -6.23 33.51
C MET A 31 -11.20 -7.45 32.61
N LEU A 32 -10.88 -8.63 33.15
CA LEU A 32 -10.92 -9.89 32.43
C LEU A 32 -11.98 -10.80 33.05
N SER A 33 -12.84 -11.36 32.21
CA SER A 33 -13.85 -12.35 32.60
C SER A 33 -13.29 -13.76 32.43
N SER A 34 -13.73 -14.68 33.30
CA SER A 34 -13.46 -16.13 33.16
C SER A 34 -14.05 -16.73 31.88
N GLY A 35 -15.03 -16.04 31.26
CA GLY A 35 -15.59 -16.40 29.96
C GLY A 35 -14.75 -15.94 28.75
N GLY A 36 -13.56 -15.37 28.95
CA GLY A 36 -12.66 -14.95 27.88
C GLY A 36 -12.93 -13.57 27.28
N LEU A 37 -13.77 -12.75 27.92
CA LEU A 37 -14.01 -11.36 27.53
C LEU A 37 -13.09 -10.40 28.29
N GLY A 38 -12.52 -9.43 27.59
CA GLY A 38 -11.72 -8.35 28.17
C GLY A 38 -12.41 -7.00 27.98
N TYR A 39 -12.45 -6.19 29.04
CA TYR A 39 -12.89 -4.81 29.02
C TYR A 39 -11.69 -3.90 29.22
N PHE A 40 -11.53 -2.92 28.34
CA PHE A 40 -10.43 -1.96 28.34
C PHE A 40 -11.00 -0.55 28.29
N GLU A 41 -10.53 0.31 29.19
CA GLU A 41 -10.94 1.70 29.25
C GLU A 41 -9.74 2.60 29.04
N TYR A 42 -9.88 3.49 28.06
CA TYR A 42 -8.88 4.48 27.74
C TYR A 42 -9.45 5.87 27.99
N GLU A 43 -8.64 6.75 28.56
CA GLU A 43 -9.00 8.13 28.81
C GLU A 43 -7.92 9.06 28.22
N ALA A 44 -8.36 10.21 27.72
CA ALA A 44 -7.49 11.30 27.28
C ALA A 44 -8.11 12.64 27.66
N ALA A 45 -7.27 13.61 28.03
CA ALA A 45 -7.70 15.00 28.15
C ALA A 45 -7.51 15.70 26.80
N VAL A 46 -8.59 16.26 26.28
CA VAL A 46 -8.63 16.97 24.99
C VAL A 46 -8.95 18.44 25.22
N ASP A 47 -8.20 19.32 24.57
CA ASP A 47 -8.47 20.75 24.49
C ASP A 47 -8.76 21.11 23.03
N GLY A 48 -9.92 21.71 22.74
CA GLY A 48 -10.39 21.94 21.37
C GLY A 48 -10.68 20.66 20.57
N ASP A 49 -10.55 20.73 19.25
CA ASP A 49 -10.77 19.60 18.35
C ASP A 49 -9.51 18.72 18.25
N ALA A 50 -9.63 17.45 18.62
CA ALA A 50 -8.53 16.48 18.53
C ALA A 50 -8.94 15.16 17.88
N THR A 51 -7.99 14.53 17.21
CA THR A 51 -8.12 13.14 16.74
C THR A 51 -7.33 12.22 17.65
N LEU A 52 -8.04 11.31 18.32
CA LEU A 52 -7.43 10.28 19.17
C LEU A 52 -7.27 8.97 18.39
N ARG A 53 -6.13 8.29 18.55
CA ARG A 53 -5.85 7.01 17.87
C ARG A 53 -5.88 5.84 18.85
N LEU A 54 -6.81 4.91 18.63
CA LEU A 54 -6.85 3.62 19.32
C LEU A 54 -6.26 2.55 18.40
N THR A 55 -5.19 1.89 18.84
CA THR A 55 -4.58 0.79 18.08
C THR A 55 -5.15 -0.54 18.58
N VAL A 56 -5.70 -1.33 17.67
CA VAL A 56 -6.27 -2.65 17.96
C VAL A 56 -5.74 -3.70 17.00
N SER A 57 -5.69 -4.94 17.43
CA SER A 57 -5.28 -6.06 16.58
C SER A 57 -6.30 -6.28 15.46
N LEU A 58 -5.83 -6.58 14.25
CA LEU A 58 -6.68 -6.69 13.05
C LEU A 58 -7.77 -7.76 13.20
N ASP A 59 -7.48 -8.85 13.89
CA ASP A 59 -8.41 -9.94 14.18
C ASP A 59 -9.51 -9.56 15.18
N GLN A 60 -9.32 -8.48 15.94
CA GLN A 60 -10.25 -7.99 16.96
C GLN A 60 -11.06 -6.77 16.51
N VAL A 61 -10.74 -6.16 15.36
CA VAL A 61 -11.39 -4.92 14.88
C VAL A 61 -12.91 -5.04 14.85
N ASP A 62 -13.44 -6.15 14.34
CA ASP A 62 -14.89 -6.35 14.23
C ASP A 62 -15.58 -6.41 15.60
N ASP A 63 -14.99 -7.11 16.56
CA ASP A 63 -15.53 -7.21 17.92
C ASP A 63 -15.43 -5.86 18.67
N VAL A 64 -14.32 -5.14 18.46
CA VAL A 64 -14.13 -3.79 19.01
C VAL A 64 -15.17 -2.84 18.44
N LEU A 65 -15.40 -2.81 17.12
CA LEU A 65 -16.38 -1.90 16.51
C LEU A 65 -17.81 -2.18 16.98
N LYS A 66 -18.15 -3.44 17.29
CA LYS A 66 -19.47 -3.82 17.82
C LYS A 66 -19.68 -3.42 19.28
N SER A 67 -18.61 -3.23 20.04
CA SER A 67 -18.65 -3.01 21.50
C SER A 67 -18.06 -1.67 21.93
N LEU A 68 -17.52 -0.87 21.01
CA LEU A 68 -16.92 0.42 21.30
C LEU A 68 -17.97 1.41 21.76
N VAL A 69 -17.75 1.97 22.95
CA VAL A 69 -18.53 3.06 23.50
C VAL A 69 -17.58 4.22 23.75
N VAL A 70 -17.93 5.40 23.22
CA VAL A 70 -17.18 6.64 23.45
C VAL A 70 -18.05 7.55 24.31
N TYR A 71 -17.47 8.05 25.38
CA TYR A 71 -18.13 8.95 26.31
C TYR A 71 -17.33 10.26 26.40
N ASP A 72 -18.04 11.38 26.36
CA ASP A 72 -17.50 12.73 26.53
C ASP A 72 -18.50 13.51 27.40
N ASP A 73 -18.00 14.16 28.46
CA ASP A 73 -18.80 14.89 29.44
C ASP A 73 -19.07 16.35 29.03
N LYS A 74 -18.21 16.94 28.18
CA LYS A 74 -18.22 18.38 27.86
C LYS A 74 -18.33 18.68 26.37
N GLY A 75 -18.04 17.72 25.51
CA GLY A 75 -18.06 17.85 24.07
C GLY A 75 -18.94 16.82 23.36
N GLY A 76 -18.63 16.58 22.09
CA GLY A 76 -19.33 15.63 21.24
C GLY A 76 -18.37 14.90 20.31
N VAL A 77 -18.72 13.68 19.92
CA VAL A 77 -17.88 12.87 19.04
C VAL A 77 -18.11 13.28 17.58
N GLY A 78 -17.10 13.90 16.95
CA GLY A 78 -17.17 14.35 15.55
C GLY A 78 -17.22 13.21 14.52
N GLY A 79 -16.71 12.02 14.86
CA GLY A 79 -16.78 10.83 14.03
C GLY A 79 -15.74 9.78 14.38
N LEU A 80 -16.00 8.53 13.96
CA LEU A 80 -15.06 7.43 14.06
C LEU A 80 -14.63 7.03 12.64
N SER A 81 -13.32 6.98 12.40
CA SER A 81 -12.78 6.50 11.13
C SER A 81 -11.86 5.31 11.38
N LEU A 82 -12.15 4.20 10.71
CA LEU A 82 -11.21 3.10 10.57
C LEU A 82 -10.44 3.31 9.26
N PRO A 83 -9.11 3.47 9.27
CA PRO A 83 -8.34 3.41 8.04
C PRO A 83 -8.47 2.01 7.43
N GLY A 84 -9.42 1.86 6.51
CA GLY A 84 -9.64 0.61 5.80
C GLY A 84 -8.44 0.28 4.92
N ARG A 85 -8.08 -1.00 4.84
CA ARG A 85 -7.24 -1.47 3.74
C ARG A 85 -8.04 -1.30 2.46
N GLU A 86 -7.52 -0.55 1.51
CA GLU A 86 -8.09 -0.51 0.17
C GLU A 86 -8.16 -1.95 -0.38
N PRO A 87 -9.35 -2.44 -0.78
CA PRO A 87 -9.47 -3.78 -1.34
C PRO A 87 -8.48 -3.93 -2.49
N LEU A 88 -7.82 -5.09 -2.61
CA LEU A 88 -6.83 -5.30 -3.67
C LEU A 88 -7.43 -5.02 -5.07
N ALA A 89 -8.70 -5.38 -5.27
CA ALA A 89 -9.43 -5.06 -6.51
C ALA A 89 -9.52 -3.56 -6.79
N GLN A 90 -9.63 -2.73 -5.76
CA GLN A 90 -9.70 -1.27 -5.90
C GLN A 90 -8.32 -0.69 -6.27
N ALA A 91 -7.24 -1.20 -5.67
CA ALA A 91 -5.88 -0.77 -5.98
C ALA A 91 -5.47 -1.03 -7.45
N PHE A 92 -6.13 -1.97 -8.14
CA PHE A 92 -5.87 -2.29 -9.54
C PHE A 92 -6.82 -1.60 -10.53
N LYS A 93 -7.82 -0.84 -10.05
CA LYS A 93 -8.88 -0.26 -10.89
C LYS A 93 -8.36 0.72 -11.94
N ASP A 94 -7.35 1.51 -11.58
CA ASP A 94 -6.78 2.57 -12.43
C ASP A 94 -5.47 2.16 -13.14
N LEU A 95 -5.12 0.87 -13.03
CA LEU A 95 -3.91 0.31 -13.62
C LEU A 95 -4.19 -0.26 -15.02
N PRO A 96 -3.23 -0.18 -15.96
CA PRO A 96 -3.36 -0.75 -17.30
C PRO A 96 -3.21 -2.28 -17.33
N PHE A 97 -3.16 -2.94 -16.16
CA PHE A 97 -2.99 -4.37 -16.01
C PHE A 97 -3.72 -4.85 -14.74
N ASN A 98 -4.00 -6.15 -14.67
CA ASN A 98 -4.68 -6.76 -13.52
C ASN A 98 -3.68 -7.56 -12.65
N GLN A 99 -4.18 -8.15 -11.56
CA GLN A 99 -3.33 -8.96 -10.66
C GLN A 99 -2.70 -10.17 -11.37
N GLY A 100 -3.45 -10.81 -12.28
CA GLY A 100 -2.96 -11.94 -13.06
C GLY A 100 -1.78 -11.58 -13.95
N SER A 101 -1.76 -10.37 -14.53
CA SER A 101 -0.64 -9.88 -15.33
C SER A 101 0.69 -9.87 -14.57
N LEU A 102 0.70 -9.89 -13.24
CA LEU A 102 1.92 -9.94 -12.42
C LEU A 102 2.36 -11.36 -12.05
N ASN A 103 1.67 -12.41 -12.52
CA ASN A 103 2.04 -13.80 -12.27
C ASN A 103 3.34 -14.19 -12.99
N SER A 104 3.56 -13.66 -14.19
CA SER A 104 4.78 -13.89 -14.96
C SER A 104 5.22 -12.62 -15.70
N PRO A 105 6.53 -12.42 -15.91
CA PRO A 105 7.03 -11.31 -16.73
C PRO A 105 6.46 -11.33 -18.15
N ALA A 106 6.25 -12.52 -18.71
CA ALA A 106 5.64 -12.71 -20.02
C ALA A 106 4.21 -12.15 -20.07
N GLU A 107 3.37 -12.46 -19.08
CA GLU A 107 1.99 -11.95 -18.98
C GLU A 107 1.95 -10.43 -18.80
N LEU A 108 2.87 -9.88 -18.02
CA LEU A 108 2.96 -8.42 -17.82
C LEU A 108 3.27 -7.71 -19.14
N LEU A 109 4.30 -8.19 -19.85
CA LEU A 109 4.70 -7.63 -21.15
C LEU A 109 3.61 -7.85 -22.20
N ALA A 110 2.90 -8.98 -22.17
CA ALA A 110 1.80 -9.28 -23.08
C ALA A 110 0.58 -8.37 -22.82
N THR A 111 0.34 -8.00 -21.57
CA THR A 111 -0.71 -7.04 -21.18
C THR A 111 -0.32 -5.62 -21.60
N LEU A 112 0.95 -5.26 -21.41
CA LEU A 112 1.50 -3.93 -21.72
C LEU A 112 2.02 -3.80 -23.16
N LYS A 113 1.33 -4.42 -24.12
CA LYS A 113 1.63 -4.24 -25.56
C LYS A 113 1.57 -2.75 -25.91
N GLY A 114 2.57 -2.29 -26.67
CA GLY A 114 2.77 -0.89 -27.02
C GLY A 114 3.59 -0.09 -26.00
N ALA A 115 3.80 -0.59 -24.78
CA ALA A 115 4.69 0.05 -23.81
C ALA A 115 6.13 0.04 -24.32
N GLN A 116 6.86 1.13 -24.05
CA GLN A 116 8.26 1.25 -24.42
C GLN A 116 9.14 0.65 -23.32
N VAL A 117 10.03 -0.25 -23.73
CA VAL A 117 10.96 -0.95 -22.84
C VAL A 117 12.39 -0.76 -23.32
N THR A 118 13.30 -0.76 -22.36
CA THR A 118 14.73 -0.90 -22.59
C THR A 118 15.16 -2.24 -22.02
N VAL A 119 15.84 -3.03 -22.84
CA VAL A 119 16.34 -4.36 -22.51
C VAL A 119 17.86 -4.30 -22.52
N GLY A 120 18.46 -4.77 -21.44
CA GLY A 120 19.90 -4.96 -21.29
C GLY A 120 20.29 -6.42 -21.45
N GLY A 121 21.57 -6.64 -21.76
CA GLY A 121 22.17 -7.94 -22.02
C GLY A 121 23.26 -7.83 -23.08
N ALA A 122 23.52 -8.93 -23.80
CA ALA A 122 24.50 -8.96 -24.89
C ALA A 122 24.27 -7.88 -25.97
N ARG A 123 23.01 -7.47 -26.16
CA ARG A 123 22.66 -6.35 -27.03
C ARG A 123 21.60 -5.47 -26.37
N ALA A 124 21.99 -4.26 -25.99
CA ALA A 124 21.04 -3.26 -25.51
C ALA A 124 20.07 -2.84 -26.62
N MET A 125 18.78 -2.84 -26.31
CA MET A 125 17.71 -2.52 -27.25
C MET A 125 16.62 -1.70 -26.57
N THR A 126 16.11 -0.68 -27.26
CA THR A 126 14.98 0.13 -26.81
C THR A 126 13.92 0.14 -27.89
N GLY A 127 12.67 -0.12 -27.52
CA GLY A 127 11.56 -0.18 -28.47
C GLY A 127 10.22 -0.43 -27.80
N ARG A 128 9.15 -0.45 -28.60
CA ARG A 128 7.79 -0.73 -28.14
C ARG A 128 7.43 -2.20 -28.29
N ILE A 129 6.76 -2.78 -27.30
CA ILE A 129 6.34 -4.19 -27.34
C ILE A 129 5.28 -4.39 -28.43
N VAL A 130 5.55 -5.29 -29.38
CA VAL A 130 4.62 -5.66 -30.46
C VAL A 130 3.94 -6.98 -30.13
N SER A 131 4.71 -7.99 -29.75
CA SER A 131 4.20 -9.32 -29.43
C SER A 131 5.07 -10.01 -28.38
N VAL A 132 4.43 -10.92 -27.65
CA VAL A 132 5.05 -11.84 -26.69
C VAL A 132 4.51 -13.22 -27.02
N GLN A 133 5.39 -14.17 -27.26
CA GLN A 133 5.05 -15.54 -27.68
C GLN A 133 5.84 -16.53 -26.82
N THR A 134 5.13 -17.47 -26.20
CA THR A 134 5.74 -18.57 -25.45
C THR A 134 5.90 -19.77 -26.38
N GLU A 135 7.13 -20.27 -26.50
CA GLU A 135 7.50 -21.41 -27.33
C GLU A 135 8.00 -22.53 -26.42
N THR A 136 7.43 -23.73 -26.56
CA THR A 136 7.96 -24.93 -25.92
C THR A 136 8.97 -25.58 -26.86
N ILE A 137 10.24 -25.62 -26.44
CA ILE A 137 11.33 -26.22 -27.20
C ILE A 137 11.66 -27.58 -26.59
N VAL A 138 11.70 -28.63 -27.42
CA VAL A 138 12.18 -29.95 -27.04
C VAL A 138 13.71 -29.95 -27.14
N LEU A 139 14.41 -30.21 -26.03
CA LEU A 139 15.87 -30.30 -26.01
C LEU A 139 16.34 -31.55 -26.80
N ALA A 140 17.57 -31.49 -27.30
CA ALA A 140 18.18 -32.47 -28.20
C ALA A 140 18.13 -33.94 -27.72
N ASP A 141 17.95 -34.18 -26.42
CA ASP A 141 17.81 -35.53 -25.84
C ASP A 141 16.37 -36.06 -25.83
N GLY A 142 15.38 -35.32 -26.35
CA GLY A 142 13.97 -35.73 -26.42
C GLY A 142 13.27 -35.92 -25.06
N LYS A 143 13.98 -35.69 -23.94
CA LYS A 143 13.53 -35.96 -22.57
C LYS A 143 13.14 -34.72 -21.77
N ALA A 144 13.47 -33.52 -22.26
CA ALA A 144 13.18 -32.27 -21.57
C ALA A 144 12.56 -31.25 -22.52
N THR A 145 11.46 -30.64 -22.07
CA THR A 145 10.87 -29.45 -22.69
C THR A 145 11.29 -28.23 -21.88
N THR A 146 11.64 -27.14 -22.57
CA THR A 146 11.87 -25.84 -21.95
C THR A 146 10.94 -24.82 -22.58
N GLU A 147 10.36 -23.94 -21.77
CA GLU A 147 9.59 -22.82 -22.27
C GLU A 147 10.53 -21.62 -22.47
N ARG A 148 10.43 -20.99 -23.63
CA ARG A 148 11.11 -19.73 -23.92
C ARG A 148 10.11 -18.70 -24.38
N THR A 149 10.30 -17.47 -23.94
CA THR A 149 9.42 -16.36 -24.26
C THR A 149 10.10 -15.46 -25.26
N ARG A 150 9.62 -15.47 -26.50
CA ARG A 150 10.08 -14.56 -27.55
C ARG A 150 9.29 -13.26 -27.47
N VAL A 151 10.00 -12.14 -27.36
CA VAL A 151 9.42 -10.80 -27.36
C VAL A 151 9.86 -10.07 -28.63
N THR A 152 8.91 -9.50 -29.35
CA THR A 152 9.17 -8.64 -30.52
C THR A 152 9.00 -7.18 -30.14
N LEU A 153 10.02 -6.37 -30.40
CA LEU A 153 10.02 -4.94 -30.20
C LEU A 153 10.04 -4.20 -31.54
N LEU A 154 9.26 -3.12 -31.66
CA LEU A 154 9.40 -2.12 -32.70
C LEU A 154 10.45 -1.10 -32.26
N THR A 155 11.59 -1.08 -32.95
CA THR A 155 12.71 -0.16 -32.73
C THR A 155 12.89 0.76 -33.93
N ASP A 156 13.77 1.76 -33.81
CA ASP A 156 14.11 2.65 -34.93
C ASP A 156 14.79 1.93 -36.10
N ARG A 157 15.33 0.71 -35.86
CA ARG A 157 15.92 -0.15 -36.89
C ARG A 157 14.93 -1.16 -37.47
N GLY A 158 13.65 -1.07 -37.12
CA GLY A 158 12.61 -2.02 -37.47
C GLY A 158 12.27 -3.01 -36.35
N LEU A 159 11.67 -4.13 -36.72
CA LEU A 159 11.28 -5.18 -35.77
C LEU A 159 12.51 -5.97 -35.33
N GLN A 160 12.72 -6.04 -34.02
CA GLN A 160 13.80 -6.81 -33.42
C GLN A 160 13.22 -7.76 -32.37
N GLN A 161 13.81 -8.94 -32.24
CA GLN A 161 13.34 -9.97 -31.32
C GLN A 161 14.42 -10.32 -30.31
N PHE A 162 14.00 -10.67 -29.10
CA PHE A 162 14.87 -11.24 -28.08
C PHE A 162 14.14 -12.33 -27.31
N ILE A 163 14.91 -13.19 -26.66
CA ILE A 163 14.42 -14.20 -25.73
C ILE A 163 14.44 -13.57 -24.33
N LEU A 164 13.30 -13.57 -23.64
CA LEU A 164 13.14 -12.91 -22.35
C LEU A 164 14.03 -13.52 -21.28
N GLU A 165 14.25 -14.82 -21.34
CA GLU A 165 15.07 -15.57 -20.39
C GLU A 165 16.56 -15.24 -20.52
N ASP A 166 16.99 -14.73 -21.67
CA ASP A 166 18.38 -14.31 -21.94
C ASP A 166 18.61 -12.82 -21.62
N ALA A 167 17.57 -12.08 -21.22
CA ALA A 167 17.67 -10.66 -20.88
C ALA A 167 18.25 -10.47 -19.46
N GLU A 168 19.30 -9.66 -19.34
CA GLU A 168 19.92 -9.36 -18.03
C GLU A 168 19.09 -8.37 -17.22
N ASN A 169 18.52 -7.37 -17.91
CA ASN A 169 17.61 -6.42 -17.31
C ASN A 169 16.53 -6.02 -18.32
N LEU A 170 15.36 -5.66 -17.78
CA LEU A 170 14.27 -5.09 -18.54
C LEU A 170 13.66 -3.97 -17.73
N GLN A 171 13.51 -2.80 -18.36
CA GLN A 171 12.97 -1.63 -17.72
C GLN A 171 11.93 -0.97 -18.61
N PHE A 172 10.78 -0.61 -18.03
CA PHE A 172 9.83 0.29 -18.69
C PHE A 172 10.43 1.70 -18.78
N ALA A 173 10.44 2.27 -19.99
CA ALA A 173 10.97 3.60 -20.22
C ALA A 173 10.11 4.70 -19.56
N ASP A 174 8.81 4.46 -19.45
CA ASP A 174 7.87 5.36 -18.79
C ASP A 174 7.99 5.27 -17.25
N ALA A 175 8.32 6.40 -16.61
CA ALA A 175 8.40 6.51 -15.16
C ALA A 175 7.04 6.30 -14.48
N ALA A 176 5.96 6.86 -15.04
CA ALA A 176 4.62 6.73 -14.45
C ALA A 176 4.15 5.27 -14.47
N LEU A 177 4.49 4.52 -15.52
CA LEU A 177 4.21 3.09 -15.59
C LEU A 177 4.99 2.29 -14.54
N ARG A 178 6.27 2.64 -14.31
CA ARG A 178 7.07 2.01 -13.24
C ARG A 178 6.48 2.27 -11.86
N ASP A 179 6.06 3.51 -11.59
CA ASP A 179 5.44 3.88 -10.32
C ASP A 179 4.13 3.11 -10.10
N LYS A 180 3.30 2.99 -11.14
CA LYS A 180 2.07 2.19 -11.12
C LYS A 180 2.33 0.71 -10.81
N VAL A 181 3.35 0.11 -11.42
CA VAL A 181 3.78 -1.27 -11.11
C VAL A 181 4.26 -1.37 -9.66
N GLY A 182 5.05 -0.40 -9.18
CA GLY A 182 5.49 -0.35 -7.79
C GLY A 182 4.32 -0.27 -6.79
N GLN A 183 3.35 0.60 -7.05
CA GLN A 183 2.13 0.72 -6.23
C GLN A 183 1.33 -0.58 -6.20
N ALA A 184 1.17 -1.25 -7.34
CA ALA A 184 0.48 -2.53 -7.43
C ALA A 184 1.17 -3.61 -6.58
N LEU A 185 2.50 -3.68 -6.62
CA LEU A 185 3.29 -4.62 -5.83
C LEU A 185 3.20 -4.34 -4.33
N LEU A 186 3.20 -3.07 -3.93
CA LEU A 186 2.98 -2.67 -2.53
C LEU A 186 1.56 -3.04 -2.05
N ALA A 187 0.55 -2.87 -2.89
CA ALA A 187 -0.82 -3.27 -2.59
C ALA A 187 -0.93 -4.80 -2.37
N ILE A 188 -0.25 -5.61 -3.21
CA ILE A 188 -0.15 -7.07 -3.02
C ILE A 188 0.54 -7.40 -1.69
N GLN A 189 1.66 -6.74 -1.38
CA GLN A 189 2.39 -6.95 -0.13
C GLN A 189 1.52 -6.64 1.09
N GLY A 190 0.81 -5.51 1.09
CA GLY A 190 -0.09 -5.10 2.18
C GLY A 190 -1.27 -6.06 2.37
N ASN A 191 -1.76 -6.69 1.29
CA ASN A 191 -2.87 -7.65 1.35
C ASN A 191 -2.43 -9.06 1.79
N ARG A 192 -1.18 -9.49 1.50
CA ARG A 192 -0.64 -10.81 1.90
C ARG A 192 -0.59 -11.03 3.41
N ALA A 193 -0.60 -9.98 4.24
CA ALA A 193 -0.53 -10.07 5.69
C ALA A 193 -1.77 -10.69 6.39
N ARG A 194 -2.63 -11.42 5.66
CA ARG A 194 -3.72 -12.25 6.21
C ARG A 194 -3.46 -13.72 5.86
N PRO A 195 -2.85 -14.53 6.73
CA PRO A 195 -3.05 -15.96 6.64
C PRO A 195 -4.53 -16.22 6.93
N CYS A 196 -5.25 -16.77 5.97
CA CYS A 196 -6.54 -17.41 6.23
C CYS A 196 -6.28 -18.52 7.26
N ARG A 197 -6.50 -18.23 8.55
CA ARG A 197 -6.55 -19.28 9.57
C ARG A 197 -7.86 -20.02 9.36
N ALA A 198 -7.79 -21.11 8.60
CA ALA A 198 -8.90 -22.03 8.43
C ALA A 198 -9.39 -22.44 9.82
N ARG A 199 -10.65 -22.09 10.13
CA ARG A 199 -11.37 -22.57 11.31
C ARG A 199 -11.41 -24.11 11.20
N PRO A 200 -10.84 -24.87 12.16
CA PRO A 200 -10.96 -26.32 12.11
C PRO A 200 -12.44 -26.72 12.26
N PRO A 201 -12.90 -27.80 11.60
CA PRO A 201 -14.27 -28.26 11.73
C PRO A 201 -14.56 -28.64 13.19
N SER A 202 -15.66 -28.12 13.74
CA SER A 202 -16.16 -28.56 15.05
C SER A 202 -16.57 -30.02 14.96
N LYS A 203 -15.90 -30.89 15.72
CA LYS A 203 -16.40 -32.25 15.96
C LYS A 203 -17.52 -32.15 17.01
N THR A 204 -18.74 -32.43 16.59
CA THR A 204 -19.82 -32.93 17.45
C THR A 204 -19.83 -34.45 17.36
#